data_AF-A0A0F9H6I3-F1
#
_entry.id   AF-A0A0F9H6I3-F1
#
_cell.length_a   1.000
_cell.length_b   1.000
_cell.length_c   1.000
_cell.angle_alpha   90.00
_cell.angle_beta   90.00
_cell.angle_gamma   90.00
#
_symmetry.space_group_name_H-M   'P 1'
#
loop_
_entity.id
_entity.type
_entity.pdbx_description
1 polymer ?
#
loop_
_entity_poly.entity_id
_entity_poly.type
_entity_poly.pdbx_seq_one_letter_code
_entity_poly.pdbx_strand_id
1 'polypeptide(L)'
;MGLPRDGTGVSVQVGLWSTVHIVDVGATATETSLSMQSNWVRLWADVDAFILRGPGPTAATTDTPITAKTAEYMSVAKSVDKISALMATATGTLWITEQQ
;
A
#
# COMPACT_ATOMS: atom_id res chain seq x y z
N MET A 1 -10.22 -23.53 -18.91
CA MET A 1 -11.29 -23.12 -17.99
C MET A 1 -11.34 -21.59 -18.00
N GLY A 2 -12.49 -20.98 -18.29
CA GLY A 2 -12.63 -19.51 -18.28
C GLY A 2 -12.88 -18.98 -16.86
N LEU A 3 -12.57 -17.71 -16.62
CA LEU A 3 -12.93 -17.06 -15.36
C LEU A 3 -14.47 -17.03 -15.19
N PRO A 4 -14.98 -17.06 -13.94
CA PRO A 4 -16.40 -16.82 -13.67
C PRO A 4 -16.84 -15.51 -14.33
N ARG A 5 -18.07 -15.43 -14.83
CA ARG A 5 -18.62 -14.20 -15.42
C ARG A 5 -19.74 -13.64 -14.54
N ASP A 6 -19.87 -12.32 -14.51
CA ASP A 6 -20.96 -11.65 -13.81
C ASP A 6 -22.27 -11.74 -14.63
N GLY A 7 -23.35 -11.14 -14.11
CA GLY A 7 -24.64 -11.08 -14.80
C GLY A 7 -24.62 -10.26 -16.10
N THR A 8 -23.53 -9.54 -16.40
CA THR A 8 -23.34 -8.75 -17.63
C THR A 8 -22.42 -9.44 -18.63
N GLY A 9 -21.91 -10.63 -18.31
CA GLY A 9 -21.04 -11.43 -19.17
C GLY A 9 -19.56 -11.01 -19.12
N VAL A 10 -19.19 -10.13 -18.18
CA VAL A 10 -17.80 -9.70 -17.95
C VAL A 10 -17.11 -10.71 -17.04
N SER A 11 -15.85 -11.03 -17.33
CA SER A 11 -15.04 -11.89 -16.48
C SER A 11 -14.85 -11.27 -15.09
N VAL A 12 -15.23 -12.00 -14.05
CA VAL A 12 -14.96 -11.70 -12.66
C VAL A 12 -13.57 -12.23 -12.33
N GLN A 13 -12.66 -11.32 -12.04
CA GLN A 13 -11.31 -11.67 -11.60
C GLN A 13 -11.24 -11.56 -10.08
N VAL A 14 -10.91 -12.67 -9.41
CA VAL A 14 -10.60 -12.68 -7.99
C VAL A 14 -9.10 -12.41 -7.85
N GLY A 15 -8.74 -11.29 -7.23
CA GLY A 15 -7.36 -10.96 -6.91
C GLY A 15 -6.89 -11.72 -5.68
N LEU A 16 -5.73 -12.36 -5.76
CA LEU A 16 -5.03 -12.90 -4.61
C LEU A 16 -4.06 -11.86 -4.07
N TRP A 17 -3.85 -11.87 -2.75
CA TRP A 17 -2.95 -10.93 -2.07
C TRP A 17 -1.77 -11.71 -1.50
N SER A 18 -0.58 -11.10 -1.57
CA SER A 18 0.64 -11.65 -1.03
C SER A 18 0.70 -11.59 0.50
N THR A 19 1.82 -12.07 1.05
CA THR A 19 2.19 -11.85 2.45
C THR A 19 2.24 -10.36 2.77
N VAL A 20 1.86 -10.02 4.00
CA VAL A 20 1.87 -8.66 4.51
C VAL A 20 3.30 -8.21 4.81
N HIS A 21 3.70 -7.08 4.26
CA HIS A 21 4.87 -6.31 4.68
C HIS A 21 4.45 -5.32 5.77
N ILE A 22 5.26 -5.17 6.80
CA ILE A 22 4.97 -4.32 7.95
C ILE A 22 6.03 -3.24 8.03
N VAL A 23 5.60 -1.99 8.19
CA VAL A 23 6.47 -0.82 8.29
C VAL A 23 6.03 -0.01 9.51
N ASP A 24 6.98 0.33 10.38
CA ASP A 24 6.69 1.19 11.53
C ASP A 24 6.45 2.63 11.05
N VAL A 25 5.41 3.26 11.59
CA VAL A 25 5.07 4.65 11.30
C VAL A 25 5.46 5.51 12.49
N GLY A 26 6.31 6.50 12.28
CA GLY A 26 6.77 7.41 13.34
C GLY A 26 7.04 8.82 12.83
N ALA A 27 7.68 9.62 13.69
CA ALA A 27 8.02 11.02 13.39
C ALA A 27 9.04 11.17 12.26
N THR A 28 9.75 10.09 11.91
CA THR A 28 10.60 10.01 10.73
C THR A 28 9.98 9.01 9.77
N ALA A 29 9.96 9.37 8.49
CA ALA A 29 9.42 8.50 7.48
C ALA A 29 10.23 7.20 7.42
N THR A 30 9.53 6.07 7.48
CA THR A 30 10.13 4.75 7.33
C THR A 30 9.59 4.12 6.06
N GLU A 31 10.47 3.50 5.27
CA GLU A 31 10.12 2.85 4.01
C GLU A 31 10.13 1.32 4.11
N THR A 32 9.48 0.66 3.15
CA THR A 32 9.63 -0.77 2.93
C THR A 32 11.08 -1.13 2.63
N SER A 33 11.56 -2.22 3.21
CA SER A 33 12.93 -2.71 2.99
C SER A 33 13.18 -3.16 1.55
N LEU A 34 12.13 -3.58 0.84
CA LEU A 34 12.18 -4.05 -0.54
C LEU A 34 11.22 -3.23 -1.42
N SER A 35 11.57 -3.14 -2.71
CA SER A 35 10.67 -2.63 -3.73
C SER A 35 9.50 -3.60 -3.96
N MET A 36 8.33 -3.05 -4.26
CA MET A 36 7.10 -3.78 -4.57
C MET A 36 7.29 -4.61 -5.83
N GLN A 37 6.86 -5.86 -5.82
CA GLN A 37 6.94 -6.82 -6.93
C GLN A 37 5.63 -6.95 -7.73
N SER A 38 4.63 -6.13 -7.39
CA SER A 38 3.33 -6.01 -8.07
C SER A 38 3.13 -4.60 -8.63
N ASN A 39 2.05 -4.40 -9.41
CA ASN A 39 1.65 -3.08 -9.89
C ASN A 39 0.59 -2.42 -8.98
N TRP A 40 0.11 -3.14 -7.96
CA TRP A 40 -0.96 -2.71 -7.09
C TRP A 40 -0.74 -3.22 -5.68
N VAL A 41 -0.92 -2.33 -4.72
CA VAL A 41 -0.83 -2.64 -3.31
C VAL A 41 -2.10 -2.23 -2.61
N ARG A 42 -2.38 -2.93 -1.51
CA ARG A 42 -3.32 -2.52 -0.49
C ARG A 42 -2.55 -2.06 0.74
N LEU A 43 -2.90 -0.88 1.22
CA LEU A 43 -2.35 -0.22 2.39
C LEU A 43 -3.41 -0.20 3.50
N TRP A 44 -2.97 -0.40 4.72
CA TRP A 44 -3.80 -0.23 5.91
C TRP A 44 -2.91 0.31 7.02
N ALA A 45 -3.29 1.41 7.66
CA ALA A 45 -2.57 1.96 8.81
C ALA A 45 -3.49 1.96 10.03
N ASP A 46 -2.92 1.81 11.23
CA ASP A 46 -3.68 1.89 12.49
C ASP A 46 -3.90 3.33 12.97
N VAL A 47 -3.07 4.26 12.47
CA VAL A 47 -3.07 5.70 12.72
C VAL A 47 -3.17 6.47 11.40
N ASP A 48 -3.60 7.73 11.49
CA ASP A 48 -3.53 8.63 10.33
C ASP A 48 -2.06 8.89 9.99
N ALA A 49 -1.74 8.83 8.70
CA ALA A 49 -0.38 8.95 8.21
C ALA A 49 -0.34 9.63 6.84
N PHE A 50 0.86 10.06 6.44
CA PHE A 50 1.14 10.51 5.09
C PHE A 50 2.04 9.49 4.41
N ILE A 51 1.74 9.14 3.17
CA ILE A 51 2.49 8.14 2.41
C ILE A 51 3.06 8.69 1.12
N LEU A 52 4.22 8.16 0.76
CA LEU A 52 4.86 8.39 -0.52
C LEU A 52 5.28 7.05 -1.15
N ARG A 53 5.20 6.98 -2.47
CA ARG A 53 5.74 5.87 -3.27
C ARG A 53 6.79 6.39 -4.24
N GLY A 54 7.81 5.58 -4.50
CA GLY A 54 8.90 5.93 -5.43
C GLY A 54 10.13 5.06 -5.23
N PRO A 55 11.23 5.28 -5.96
CA PRO A 55 12.45 4.46 -5.86
C PRO A 55 13.26 4.64 -4.57
N GLY A 56 13.05 5.73 -3.83
CA GLY A 56 13.64 6.01 -2.51
C GLY A 56 12.78 6.98 -1.73
N PRO A 57 11.53 6.60 -1.42
CA PRO A 57 10.50 7.54 -0.99
C PRO A 57 10.75 7.98 0.45
N THR A 58 10.77 9.28 0.69
CA THR A 58 10.72 9.85 2.03
C THR A 58 9.42 10.63 2.17
N ALA A 59 8.46 10.07 2.93
CA ALA A 59 7.17 10.69 3.14
C ALA A 59 7.27 12.01 3.94
N ALA A 60 6.42 12.96 3.57
CA ALA A 60 6.26 14.28 4.17
C ALA A 60 4.78 14.58 4.44
N THR A 61 4.50 15.57 5.27
CA THR A 61 3.12 15.99 5.61
C THR A 61 2.34 16.61 4.45
N THR A 62 2.98 16.80 3.29
CA THR A 62 2.36 17.26 2.04
C THR A 62 1.98 16.12 1.10
N ASP A 63 2.36 14.89 1.43
CA ASP A 63 2.12 13.74 0.58
C ASP A 63 0.69 13.19 0.76
N THR A 64 0.42 12.00 0.22
CA THR A 64 -0.93 11.44 0.21
C THR A 64 -1.35 11.10 1.64
N PRO A 65 -2.41 11.71 2.18
CA PRO A 65 -2.92 11.32 3.49
C PRO A 65 -3.61 9.96 3.36
N ILE A 66 -3.38 9.09 4.34
CA ILE A 66 -4.17 7.88 4.53
C ILE A 66 -4.89 7.94 5.87
N THR A 67 -6.14 7.49 5.85
CA THR A 67 -6.98 7.49 7.05
C THR A 67 -6.74 6.23 7.86
N ALA A 68 -6.63 6.39 9.18
CA ALA A 68 -6.55 5.28 10.12
C ALA A 68 -7.65 4.25 9.87
N LYS A 69 -7.27 2.98 9.98
CA LYS A 69 -8.14 1.80 9.92
C LYS A 69 -8.94 1.65 8.63
N THR A 70 -8.52 2.34 7.57
CA THR A 70 -9.15 2.27 6.25
C THR A 70 -8.20 1.60 5.27
N ALA A 71 -8.71 0.65 4.49
CA ALA A 71 -7.92 0.01 3.46
C ALA A 71 -7.89 0.90 2.21
N GLU A 72 -6.69 1.23 1.75
CA GLU A 72 -6.48 2.02 0.54
C GLU A 72 -5.77 1.20 -0.52
N TYR A 73 -6.08 1.45 -1.79
CA TYR A 73 -5.52 0.72 -2.92
C TYR A 73 -4.76 1.69 -3.81
N MET A 74 -3.52 1.34 -4.13
CA MET A 74 -2.61 2.23 -4.83
C MET A 74 -1.86 1.50 -5.94
N SER A 75 -1.72 2.17 -7.08
CA SER A 75 -0.85 1.69 -8.16
C SER A 75 0.60 2.03 -7.84
N VAL A 76 1.50 1.10 -8.14
CA VAL A 76 2.95 1.22 -7.90
C VAL A 76 3.71 0.70 -9.12
N ALA A 77 4.91 1.22 -9.34
CA ALA A 77 5.82 0.70 -10.36
C ALA A 77 6.50 -0.58 -9.86
N LYS A 78 6.14 -1.72 -10.46
CA LYS A 78 6.72 -3.02 -10.14
C LYS A 78 8.25 -3.01 -10.21
N SER A 79 8.85 -3.63 -9.20
CA SER A 79 10.27 -3.80 -8.93
C SER A 79 11.07 -2.50 -8.78
N VAL A 80 10.38 -1.35 -8.72
CA VAL A 80 10.98 -0.02 -8.61
C VAL A 80 10.53 0.65 -7.33
N ASP A 81 9.21 0.82 -7.17
CA ASP A 81 8.65 1.59 -6.07
C ASP A 81 8.82 0.87 -4.73
N LYS A 82 9.25 1.63 -3.74
CA LYS A 82 9.04 1.37 -2.33
C LYS A 82 7.91 2.26 -1.83
N ILE A 83 7.50 2.04 -0.58
CA ILE A 83 6.47 2.84 0.08
C ILE A 83 7.00 3.30 1.41
N SER A 84 6.85 4.58 1.72
CA SER A 84 7.15 5.13 3.03
C SER A 84 5.96 5.82 3.66
N ALA A 85 5.99 5.90 4.99
CA ALA A 85 4.94 6.52 5.79
C ALA A 85 5.52 7.39 6.90
N LEU A 86 4.87 8.52 7.14
CA LEU A 86 5.14 9.48 8.21
C LEU A 86 3.89 9.63 9.08
N MET A 87 4.04 9.65 10.41
CA MET A 87 2.90 9.85 11.30
C MET A 87 2.20 11.19 11.05
N ALA A 88 0.86 11.20 11.09
CA ALA A 88 0.09 12.43 11.16
C ALA A 88 -0.30 12.79 12.60
N THR A 89 -0.61 11.79 13.43
CA THR A 89 -1.11 12.00 14.80
C THR A 89 -0.26 11.30 15.86
N ALA A 90 -0.02 10.00 15.72
CA ALA A 90 0.76 9.19 16.65
C ALA A 90 1.61 8.17 15.91
N THR A 91 2.58 7.58 16.61
CA THR A 91 3.30 6.40 16.11
C THR A 91 2.33 5.24 15.90
N GLY A 92 2.56 4.44 14.87
CA GLY A 92 1.72 3.30 14.54
C GLY A 92 2.42 2.36 13.60
N THR A 93 1.65 1.64 12.80
CA THR A 93 2.13 0.63 11.87
C THR A 93 1.37 0.76 10.54
N LEU A 94 2.09 0.59 9.45
CA LEU A 94 1.57 0.47 8.10
C LEU A 94 1.73 -0.98 7.64
N TRP A 95 0.62 -1.57 7.21
CA TRP A 95 0.58 -2.90 6.61
C TRP A 95 0.37 -2.74 5.11
N ILE A 96 1.22 -3.43 4.34
CA ILE A 96 1.28 -3.33 2.89
C ILE A 96 1.15 -4.74 2.33
N THR A 97 0.19 -4.95 1.45
CA THR A 97 -0.04 -6.24 0.79
C THR A 97 -0.08 -6.06 -0.72
N GLU A 98 0.63 -6.91 -1.44
CA GLU A 98 0.75 -6.82 -2.88
C GLU A 98 -0.29 -7.67 -3.58
N GLN A 99 -0.78 -7.21 -4.73
CA GLN A 99 -1.63 -8.05 -5.57
C GLN A 99 -0.76 -9.08 -6.32
N GLN A 100 -1.15 -10.36 -6.26
CA GLN A 100 -0.52 -11.46 -6.99
C GLN A 100 -1.10 -11.65 -8.41
#